data_AF-A0A5B7FQX2-F1
#
_entry.id   AF-A0A5B7FQX2-F1
#
_cell.length_a   1.000
_cell.length_b   1.000
_cell.length_c   1.000
_cell.angle_alpha   90.00
_cell.angle_beta   90.00
_cell.angle_gamma   90.00
#
_symmetry.space_group_name_H-M   'P 1'
#
loop_
_entity.id
_entity.type
_entity.pdbx_description
1 polymer ?
#
loop_
_entity_poly.entity_id
_entity_poly.type
_entity_poly.pdbx_seq_one_letter_code
_entity_poly.pdbx_strand_id
1 'polypeptide(L)'
;MIICFYLQSRQTSHNGKTQMLIYNKVKSMDNIAKAETHGELEKMTSSNKGADMKVRRQRITTQAKKIILSVHKHLRDQDEKISETDLEIRTSAATGISVSSLHRIKQQSKWGRIQSPSPRTRKAPVLGAVDDHKRDYIRREILSFYERKEVPSIDALLRRVRGLPVGFSGCVSTLRKLVMFSKFESRAVSRKPTGL
;
A
#
# COMPACT_ATOMS: atom_id res chain seq x y z
N MET A 1 -0.77 10.73 -49.23
CA MET A 1 -1.99 11.55 -49.40
C MET A 1 -2.90 10.82 -50.38
N ILE A 2 -3.94 10.14 -49.89
CA ILE A 2 -4.93 9.47 -50.76
C ILE A 2 -6.17 10.36 -50.75
N ILE A 3 -6.38 11.06 -51.86
CA ILE A 3 -7.52 11.93 -52.11
C ILE A 3 -8.65 11.09 -52.72
N CYS A 4 -9.85 11.34 -52.22
CA CYS A 4 -11.15 10.85 -52.69
C CYS A 4 -11.32 10.90 -54.22
N PHE A 5 -11.97 9.88 -54.78
CA PHE A 5 -12.85 10.08 -55.92
C PHE A 5 -14.22 9.45 -55.64
N TYR A 6 -15.18 10.36 -55.44
CA TYR A 6 -16.61 10.17 -55.54
C TYR A 6 -16.94 9.65 -56.94
N LEU A 7 -17.74 8.60 -57.05
CA LEU A 7 -18.44 8.27 -58.29
C LEU A 7 -19.87 7.88 -57.95
N GLN A 8 -20.75 8.84 -58.21
CA GLN A 8 -22.18 8.73 -58.16
C GLN A 8 -22.67 8.85 -59.61
N SER A 9 -23.35 7.82 -60.13
CA SER A 9 -24.61 7.97 -60.86
C SER A 9 -25.22 6.64 -61.30
N ARG A 10 -26.45 6.41 -60.79
CA ARG A 10 -27.69 6.03 -61.49
C ARG A 10 -27.65 4.79 -62.40
N GLN A 11 -28.17 3.65 -61.91
CA GLN A 11 -29.57 3.18 -61.99
C GLN A 11 -29.88 2.43 -63.29
N THR A 12 -29.88 1.10 -63.21
CA THR A 12 -30.89 0.27 -63.88
C THR A 12 -31.43 -0.78 -62.90
N SER A 13 -32.70 -0.60 -62.61
CA SER A 13 -33.70 -1.60 -62.22
C SER A 13 -33.33 -3.05 -62.53
N HIS A 14 -32.93 -3.80 -61.51
CA HIS A 14 -33.49 -5.11 -61.14
C HIS A 14 -32.79 -5.59 -59.86
N ASN A 15 -33.55 -6.16 -58.94
CA ASN A 15 -33.10 -6.84 -57.71
C ASN A 15 -32.84 -6.00 -56.45
N GLY A 16 -33.89 -5.36 -55.94
CA GLY A 16 -33.97 -4.92 -54.54
C GLY A 16 -33.79 -6.06 -53.51
N LYS A 17 -33.98 -7.32 -53.93
CA LYS A 17 -33.69 -8.50 -53.09
C LYS A 17 -32.18 -8.71 -52.86
N THR A 18 -31.33 -8.38 -53.82
CA THR A 18 -29.88 -8.63 -53.74
C THR A 18 -29.17 -7.60 -52.88
N GLN A 19 -29.56 -6.32 -52.93
CA GLN A 19 -29.00 -5.30 -52.03
C GLN A 19 -29.40 -5.51 -50.57
N MET A 20 -30.63 -5.97 -50.30
CA MET A 20 -31.06 -6.35 -48.95
C MET A 20 -30.33 -7.59 -48.40
N LEU A 21 -30.01 -8.57 -49.26
CA LEU A 21 -29.23 -9.74 -48.86
C LEU A 21 -27.78 -9.40 -48.48
N ILE A 22 -27.15 -8.47 -49.20
CA ILE A 22 -25.78 -8.03 -48.89
C ILE A 22 -25.78 -7.21 -47.58
N TYR A 23 -26.73 -6.29 -47.40
CA TYR A 23 -26.83 -5.49 -46.17
C TYR A 23 -27.12 -6.36 -44.94
N ASN A 24 -27.99 -7.37 -45.07
CA ASN A 24 -28.25 -8.32 -43.98
C ASN A 24 -27.06 -9.25 -43.71
N LYS A 25 -26.29 -9.63 -44.72
CA LYS A 25 -25.09 -10.48 -44.55
C LYS A 25 -23.95 -9.72 -43.87
N VAL A 26 -23.72 -8.45 -44.22
CA VAL A 26 -22.72 -7.60 -43.55
C VAL A 26 -23.13 -7.31 -42.11
N LYS A 27 -24.41 -6.99 -41.86
CA LYS A 27 -24.94 -6.78 -40.50
C LYS A 27 -24.92 -8.06 -39.65
N SER A 28 -25.06 -9.22 -40.27
CA SER A 28 -24.88 -10.53 -39.62
C SER A 28 -23.41 -10.78 -39.25
N MET A 29 -22.45 -10.39 -40.08
CA MET A 29 -21.02 -10.60 -39.80
C MET A 29 -20.51 -9.67 -38.68
N ASP A 30 -20.99 -8.42 -38.62
CA ASP A 30 -20.66 -7.50 -37.52
C ASP A 30 -21.25 -7.96 -36.16
N ASN A 31 -22.39 -8.65 -36.19
CA ASN A 31 -22.99 -9.23 -34.99
C ASN A 31 -22.29 -10.51 -34.56
N ILE A 32 -21.73 -11.31 -35.48
CA ILE A 32 -20.94 -12.51 -35.17
C ILE A 32 -19.58 -12.11 -34.57
N ALA A 33 -18.89 -11.12 -35.14
CA ALA A 33 -17.61 -10.62 -34.59
C ALA A 33 -17.77 -9.95 -33.20
N LYS A 34 -18.91 -9.31 -32.92
CA LYS A 34 -19.25 -8.80 -31.59
C LYS A 34 -19.70 -9.89 -30.60
N ALA A 35 -20.32 -10.97 -31.09
CA ALA A 35 -20.71 -12.10 -30.26
C ALA A 35 -19.51 -12.99 -29.86
N GLU A 36 -18.49 -13.09 -30.70
CA GLU A 36 -17.26 -13.84 -30.39
C GLU A 36 -16.42 -13.12 -29.33
N THR A 37 -16.31 -11.78 -29.42
CA THR A 37 -15.57 -10.97 -28.43
C THR A 37 -16.27 -10.87 -27.06
N HIS A 38 -17.60 -10.96 -26.99
CA HIS A 38 -18.33 -10.99 -25.72
C HIS A 38 -18.56 -12.40 -25.16
N GLY A 39 -18.81 -13.41 -26.02
CA GLY A 39 -19.07 -14.78 -25.61
C GLY A 39 -17.83 -15.53 -25.10
N GLU A 40 -16.64 -15.17 -25.59
CA GLU A 40 -15.38 -15.78 -25.16
C GLU A 40 -14.86 -15.14 -23.86
N LEU A 41 -15.14 -13.85 -23.63
CA LEU A 41 -14.83 -13.15 -22.37
C LEU A 41 -15.77 -13.57 -21.22
N GLU A 42 -17.05 -13.88 -21.50
CA GLU A 42 -18.00 -14.32 -20.48
C GLU A 42 -17.82 -15.80 -20.08
N LYS A 43 -17.34 -16.66 -20.97
CA LYS A 43 -17.00 -18.05 -20.62
C LYS A 43 -15.78 -18.13 -19.67
N MET A 44 -14.83 -17.19 -19.77
CA MET A 44 -13.71 -17.13 -18.82
C MET A 44 -14.09 -16.56 -17.44
N THR A 45 -15.19 -15.81 -17.31
CA THR A 45 -15.62 -15.25 -16.01
C THR A 45 -16.65 -16.12 -15.27
N SER A 46 -17.31 -17.07 -15.93
CA SER A 46 -18.35 -17.90 -15.29
C SER A 46 -17.84 -19.13 -14.53
N SER A 47 -16.59 -19.57 -14.74
CA SER A 47 -16.07 -20.81 -14.14
C SER A 47 -15.32 -20.64 -12.80
N ASN A 48 -15.27 -19.42 -12.23
CA ASN A 48 -14.61 -19.13 -10.94
C ASN A 48 -15.60 -18.92 -9.78
N LYS A 49 -16.80 -19.53 -9.84
CA LYS A 49 -17.71 -19.62 -8.69
C LYS A 49 -17.41 -20.90 -7.90
N GLY A 50 -16.39 -20.88 -7.05
CA GLY A 50 -16.11 -22.09 -6.26
C GLY A 50 -14.84 -22.14 -5.42
N ALA A 51 -14.30 -21.02 -4.97
CA ALA A 51 -13.44 -21.00 -3.79
C ALA A 51 -13.35 -19.56 -3.30
N ASP A 52 -14.00 -19.23 -2.18
CA ASP A 52 -13.63 -18.07 -1.38
C ASP A 52 -12.26 -18.35 -0.76
N MET A 53 -11.24 -18.45 -1.61
CA MET A 53 -9.87 -18.57 -1.20
C MET A 53 -9.54 -17.21 -0.61
N LYS A 54 -9.51 -17.11 0.72
CA LYS A 54 -9.13 -15.92 1.47
C LYS A 54 -7.77 -15.42 0.99
N VAL A 55 -7.76 -14.61 -0.07
CA VAL A 55 -6.55 -14.02 -0.63
C VAL A 55 -6.02 -13.11 0.46
N ARG A 56 -4.99 -13.57 1.16
CA ARG A 56 -4.30 -12.75 2.14
C ARG A 56 -3.89 -11.48 1.41
N ARG A 57 -4.33 -10.32 1.92
CA ARG A 57 -3.96 -9.00 1.39
C ARG A 57 -2.45 -8.83 1.55
N GLN A 58 -1.68 -9.35 0.59
CA GLN A 58 -0.23 -9.26 0.60
C GLN A 58 0.18 -7.84 0.23
N ARG A 59 1.17 -7.32 0.94
CA ARG A 59 1.73 -6.01 0.66
C ARG A 59 2.60 -6.12 -0.59
N ILE A 60 2.25 -5.35 -1.63
CA ILE A 60 3.07 -5.24 -2.84
C ILE A 60 4.39 -4.55 -2.47
N THR A 61 5.49 -5.29 -2.63
CA THR A 61 6.85 -4.81 -2.33
C THR A 61 7.35 -3.85 -3.41
N THR A 62 8.39 -3.08 -3.09
CA THR A 62 8.97 -2.11 -4.02
C THR A 62 9.52 -2.80 -5.29
N GLN A 63 10.10 -3.99 -5.14
CA GLN A 63 10.59 -4.78 -6.27
C GLN A 63 9.44 -5.23 -7.18
N ALA A 64 8.35 -5.75 -6.61
CA ALA A 64 7.17 -6.14 -7.37
C ALA A 64 6.59 -4.96 -8.16
N LYS A 65 6.52 -3.76 -7.56
CA LYS A 65 6.07 -2.55 -8.27
C LYS A 65 6.94 -2.19 -9.47
N LYS A 66 8.27 -2.36 -9.37
CA LYS A 66 9.18 -2.12 -10.50
C LYS A 66 8.96 -3.12 -11.63
N ILE A 67 8.76 -4.40 -11.30
CA ILE A 67 8.45 -5.44 -12.28
C ILE A 67 7.14 -5.10 -13.00
N ILE A 68 6.09 -4.74 -12.25
CA ILE A 68 4.80 -4.33 -12.80
C ILE A 68 4.95 -3.18 -13.81
N LEU A 69 5.74 -2.14 -13.47
CA LEU A 69 5.99 -1.02 -14.37
C LEU A 69 6.82 -1.43 -15.60
N SER A 70 7.76 -2.35 -15.44
CA SER A 70 8.53 -2.90 -16.56
C SER A 70 7.63 -3.68 -17.53
N VAL A 71 6.69 -4.47 -17.01
CA VAL A 71 5.70 -5.20 -17.83
C VAL A 71 4.79 -4.22 -18.57
N HIS A 72 4.28 -3.19 -17.88
CA HIS A 72 3.46 -2.14 -18.50
C HIS A 72 4.19 -1.44 -19.64
N LYS A 73 5.46 -1.06 -19.42
CA LYS A 73 6.30 -0.45 -20.46
C LYS A 73 6.52 -1.39 -21.63
N HIS A 74 6.87 -2.64 -21.36
CA HIS A 74 7.11 -3.64 -22.40
C HIS A 74 5.87 -3.84 -23.28
N LEU A 75 4.68 -3.93 -22.68
CA LEU A 75 3.42 -4.07 -23.42
C LEU A 75 3.08 -2.83 -24.27
N ARG A 76 3.44 -1.62 -23.81
CA ARG A 76 3.30 -0.41 -24.62
C ARG A 76 4.27 -0.39 -25.80
N ASP A 77 5.50 -0.83 -25.59
CA ASP A 77 6.54 -0.86 -26.62
C ASP A 77 6.21 -1.89 -27.73
N GLN A 78 5.43 -2.94 -27.41
CA GLN A 78 4.96 -3.92 -28.40
C GLN A 78 3.82 -3.39 -29.28
N ASP A 79 2.83 -2.71 -28.69
CA ASP A 79 1.62 -2.24 -29.38
C ASP A 79 1.38 -0.75 -29.12
N GLU A 80 2.04 0.14 -29.88
CA GLU A 80 1.98 1.59 -29.62
C GLU A 80 0.56 2.20 -29.78
N LYS A 81 -0.29 1.60 -30.62
CA LYS A 81 -1.65 2.09 -30.92
C LYS A 81 -2.70 1.67 -29.89
N ILE A 82 -2.34 0.87 -28.89
CA ILE A 82 -3.31 0.36 -27.91
C ILE A 82 -3.80 1.49 -27.00
N SER A 83 -5.09 1.46 -26.68
CA SER A 83 -5.67 2.35 -25.67
C SER A 83 -5.01 2.10 -24.31
N GLU A 84 -4.82 3.17 -23.53
CA GLU A 84 -4.25 3.07 -22.18
C GLU A 84 -5.08 2.14 -21.28
N THR A 85 -6.41 2.14 -21.47
CA THR A 85 -7.33 1.31 -20.68
C THR A 85 -7.09 -0.18 -20.96
N ASP A 86 -6.97 -0.55 -22.23
CA ASP A 86 -6.74 -1.95 -22.63
C ASP A 86 -5.35 -2.42 -22.22
N LEU A 87 -4.36 -1.52 -22.28
CA LEU A 87 -3.01 -1.78 -21.77
C LEU A 87 -3.01 -2.07 -20.26
N GLU A 88 -3.78 -1.30 -19.48
CA GLU A 88 -3.93 -1.51 -18.04
C GLU A 88 -4.63 -2.84 -17.73
N ILE A 89 -5.66 -3.21 -18.50
CA ILE A 89 -6.35 -4.51 -18.36
C ILE A 89 -5.39 -5.66 -18.66
N ARG A 90 -4.63 -5.59 -19.77
CA ARG A 90 -3.63 -6.61 -20.13
C ARG A 90 -2.53 -6.72 -19.07
N THR A 91 -2.03 -5.59 -18.59
CA THR A 91 -1.00 -5.56 -17.53
C THR A 91 -1.53 -6.16 -16.22
N SER A 92 -2.78 -5.83 -15.87
CA SER A 92 -3.48 -6.36 -14.68
C SER A 92 -3.61 -7.88 -14.76
N ALA A 93 -4.04 -8.40 -15.91
CA ALA A 93 -4.13 -9.83 -16.17
C ALA A 93 -2.76 -10.52 -16.09
N ALA A 94 -1.72 -9.94 -16.70
CA ALA A 94 -0.38 -10.52 -16.74
C ALA A 94 0.31 -10.56 -15.36
N THR A 95 0.04 -9.57 -14.51
CA THR A 95 0.72 -9.43 -13.20
C THR A 95 -0.11 -9.91 -12.01
N GLY A 96 -1.39 -10.26 -12.23
CA GLY A 96 -2.29 -10.73 -11.18
C GLY A 96 -2.67 -9.64 -10.15
N ILE A 97 -2.53 -8.36 -10.50
CA ILE A 97 -2.93 -7.24 -9.63
C ILE A 97 -4.21 -6.60 -10.15
N SER A 98 -5.02 -6.02 -9.27
CA SER A 98 -6.19 -5.23 -9.69
C SER A 98 -5.77 -3.98 -10.49
N VAL A 99 -6.53 -3.58 -11.51
CA VAL A 99 -6.37 -2.33 -12.28
C VAL A 99 -6.23 -1.10 -11.38
N SER A 100 -7.03 -1.01 -10.31
CA SER A 100 -6.95 0.11 -9.35
C SER A 100 -5.59 0.19 -8.62
N SER A 101 -4.98 -0.96 -8.30
CA SER A 101 -3.64 -1.03 -7.71
C SER A 101 -2.56 -0.66 -8.73
N LEU A 102 -2.70 -1.09 -9.98
CA LEU A 102 -1.83 -0.68 -11.08
C LEU A 102 -1.85 0.85 -11.24
N HIS A 103 -3.04 1.46 -11.27
CA HIS A 103 -3.20 2.90 -11.36
C HIS A 103 -2.48 3.63 -10.21
N ARG A 104 -2.64 3.16 -8.96
CA ARG A 104 -1.92 3.71 -7.80
C ARG A 104 -0.40 3.60 -7.95
N ILE A 105 0.10 2.47 -8.44
CA ILE A 105 1.55 2.26 -8.68
C ILE A 105 2.06 3.22 -9.76
N LYS A 106 1.29 3.40 -10.85
CA LYS A 106 1.63 4.34 -11.92
C LYS A 106 1.72 5.78 -11.41
N GLN A 107 0.75 6.22 -10.61
CA GLN A 107 0.78 7.55 -9.98
C GLN A 107 1.98 7.72 -9.04
N GLN A 108 2.31 6.71 -8.24
CA GLN A 108 3.52 6.71 -7.40
C GLN A 108 4.80 6.84 -8.21
N SER A 109 4.87 6.19 -9.37
CA SER A 109 6.01 6.31 -10.28
C SER A 109 6.13 7.72 -10.87
N LYS A 110 5.00 8.34 -11.25
CA LYS A 110 4.99 9.73 -11.77
C LYS A 110 5.54 10.73 -10.75
N TRP A 111 5.28 10.53 -9.47
CA TRP A 111 5.83 11.35 -8.38
C TRP A 111 7.25 10.95 -7.96
N GLY A 112 7.91 10.03 -8.67
CA GLY A 112 9.28 9.58 -8.39
C GLY A 112 9.43 8.76 -7.10
N ARG A 113 8.34 8.27 -6.50
CA ARG A 113 8.36 7.59 -5.20
C ARG A 113 7.71 6.21 -5.27
N ILE A 114 8.44 5.23 -5.79
CA ILE A 114 8.04 3.82 -5.70
C ILE A 114 8.46 3.30 -4.32
N GLN A 115 7.65 3.60 -3.30
CA GLN A 115 7.90 3.13 -1.94
C GLN A 115 6.77 2.22 -1.46
N SER A 116 7.14 1.24 -0.66
CA SER A 116 6.18 0.40 0.05
C SER A 116 5.80 1.11 1.36
N PRO A 117 4.52 1.09 1.80
CA PRO A 117 4.09 1.84 2.99
C PRO A 117 4.97 1.52 4.20
N SER A 118 5.52 2.49 4.93
CA SER A 118 6.36 2.17 6.09
C SER A 118 5.57 1.31 7.09
N PRO A 119 6.21 0.31 7.73
CA PRO A 119 5.54 -0.42 8.80
C PRO A 119 5.11 0.58 9.87
N ARG A 120 3.82 0.54 10.25
CA ARG A 120 3.30 1.39 11.33
C ARG A 120 3.97 0.98 12.63
N THR A 121 4.97 1.76 13.07
CA THR A 121 5.53 1.60 14.41
C THR A 121 4.56 2.22 15.40
N ARG A 122 4.02 1.40 16.30
CA ARG A 122 3.22 1.92 17.41
C ARG A 122 4.18 2.67 18.34
N LYS A 123 4.02 3.99 18.48
CA LYS A 123 4.74 4.75 19.51
C LYS A 123 4.40 4.13 20.87
N ALA A 124 5.41 3.81 21.68
CA ALA A 124 5.18 3.27 23.01
C ALA A 124 4.40 4.32 23.83
N PRO A 125 3.19 4.00 24.34
CA PRO A 125 2.30 4.98 24.97
C PRO A 125 2.96 5.66 26.18
N VAL A 126 3.85 4.92 26.84
CA VAL A 126 4.57 5.35 28.04
C VAL A 126 5.53 6.51 27.78
N LEU A 127 6.19 6.58 26.63
CA LEU A 127 7.13 7.65 26.34
C LEU A 127 6.39 8.92 25.87
N GLY A 128 5.34 8.76 25.07
CA GLY A 128 4.56 9.90 24.58
C GLY A 128 3.72 10.61 25.63
N ALA A 129 3.34 9.93 26.71
CA ALA A 129 2.47 10.49 27.76
C ALA A 129 3.21 11.27 28.86
N VAL A 130 4.54 11.21 28.90
CA VAL A 130 5.34 11.92 29.91
C VAL A 130 5.78 13.26 29.34
N ASP A 131 5.27 14.32 29.96
CA ASP A 131 5.59 15.71 29.65
C ASP A 131 7.09 16.00 29.80
N ASP A 132 7.60 16.92 28.99
CA ASP A 132 9.03 17.25 28.92
C ASP A 132 9.55 17.82 30.25
N HIS A 133 8.71 18.59 30.96
CA HIS A 133 9.05 19.07 32.31
C HIS A 133 9.36 17.92 33.28
N LYS A 134 8.58 16.84 33.22
CA LYS A 134 8.80 15.65 34.07
C LYS A 134 10.08 14.92 33.66
N ARG A 135 10.39 14.88 32.36
CA ARG A 135 11.64 14.25 31.86
C ARG A 135 12.86 15.02 32.33
N ASP A 136 12.83 16.34 32.26
CA ASP A 136 13.95 17.19 32.70
C ASP A 136 14.18 17.08 34.20
N TYR A 137 13.12 17.00 34.99
CA TYR A 137 13.26 16.77 36.43
C TYR A 137 13.85 15.40 36.74
N ILE A 138 13.35 14.33 36.10
CA ILE A 138 13.94 12.98 36.24
C ILE A 138 15.44 13.02 35.88
N ARG A 139 15.82 13.78 34.84
CA ARG A 139 17.21 13.94 34.42
C ARG A 139 18.07 14.60 35.49
N ARG A 140 17.59 15.72 36.07
CA ARG A 140 18.28 16.43 37.15
C ARG A 140 18.45 15.53 38.37
N GLU A 141 17.41 14.77 38.71
CA GLU A 141 17.46 13.88 39.85
C GLU A 141 18.51 12.78 39.65
N ILE A 142 18.57 12.18 38.45
CA ILE A 142 19.61 11.22 38.08
C ILE A 142 21.02 11.84 38.20
N LEU A 143 21.22 13.06 37.68
CA LEU A 143 22.50 13.76 37.80
C LEU A 143 22.92 13.97 39.26
N SER A 144 21.97 14.29 40.14
CA SER A 144 22.25 14.46 41.57
C SER A 144 22.80 13.19 42.24
N PHE A 145 22.44 11.99 41.75
CA PHE A 145 23.02 10.74 42.26
C PHE A 145 24.50 10.63 41.87
N TYR A 146 24.83 10.95 40.62
CA TYR A 146 26.21 10.94 40.15
C TYR A 146 27.08 12.00 40.83
N GLU A 147 26.54 13.18 41.12
CA GLU A 147 27.21 14.23 41.91
C GLU A 147 27.58 13.74 43.31
N ARG A 148 26.71 12.93 43.93
CA ARG A 148 26.97 12.26 45.23
C ARG A 148 27.85 11.01 45.13
N LYS A 149 28.37 10.68 43.93
CA LYS A 149 29.11 9.44 43.63
C LYS A 149 28.31 8.16 43.92
N GLU A 150 26.98 8.23 43.86
CA GLU A 150 26.08 7.10 44.02
C GLU A 150 25.54 6.63 42.67
N VAL A 151 25.35 5.31 42.50
CA VAL A 151 24.70 4.78 41.29
C VAL A 151 23.18 4.88 41.45
N PRO A 152 22.46 5.55 40.52
CA PRO A 152 21.02 5.71 40.63
C PRO A 152 20.32 4.36 40.49
N SER A 153 19.70 3.91 41.59
CA SER A 153 18.76 2.79 41.58
C SER A 153 17.38 3.28 41.13
N ILE A 154 16.69 2.49 40.29
CA ILE A 154 15.34 2.83 39.81
C ILE A 154 14.35 3.00 40.97
N ASP A 155 14.45 2.18 42.02
CA ASP A 155 13.54 2.26 43.16
C ASP A 155 13.79 3.53 43.99
N ALA A 156 15.06 3.93 44.16
CA ALA A 156 15.42 5.16 44.85
C ALA A 156 14.98 6.40 44.05
N LEU A 157 15.19 6.38 42.74
CA LEU A 157 14.75 7.43 41.84
C LEU A 157 13.22 7.55 41.88
N LEU A 158 12.48 6.44 41.83
CA LEU A 158 11.02 6.42 41.88
C LEU A 158 10.47 7.07 43.15
N ARG A 159 11.10 6.83 44.31
CA ARG A 159 10.70 7.47 45.58
C ARG A 159 10.83 8.98 45.51
N ARG A 160 11.92 9.49 44.91
CA ARG A 160 12.16 10.93 44.78
C ARG A 160 11.23 11.59 43.77
N VAL A 161 11.05 11.00 42.59
CA VAL A 161 10.23 11.59 41.52
C VAL A 161 8.71 11.49 41.76
N ARG A 162 8.28 10.59 42.66
CA ARG A 162 6.88 10.54 43.13
C ARG A 162 6.50 11.72 44.02
N GLY A 163 7.48 12.32 44.70
CA GLY A 163 7.26 13.49 45.54
C GLY A 163 6.92 14.76 44.73
N LEU A 164 6.50 15.79 45.44
CA LEU A 164 6.44 17.15 44.89
C LEU A 164 7.87 17.62 44.58
N PRO A 165 8.08 18.34 43.46
CA PRO A 165 7.09 19.09 42.67
C PRO A 165 6.50 18.35 41.46
N VAL A 166 6.91 17.11 41.14
CA VAL A 166 6.62 16.50 39.83
C VAL A 166 5.48 15.48 39.84
N GLY A 167 5.24 14.82 40.97
CA GLY A 167 4.11 13.90 41.12
C GLY A 167 4.07 12.82 40.04
N PHE A 168 5.21 12.12 39.83
CA PHE A 168 5.29 11.08 38.81
C PHE A 168 4.38 9.88 39.13
N SER A 169 3.37 9.65 38.30
CA SER A 169 2.38 8.57 38.48
C SER A 169 2.78 7.23 37.87
N GLY A 170 3.94 7.15 37.21
CA GLY A 170 4.39 5.94 36.53
C GLY A 170 4.87 4.82 37.48
N CYS A 171 4.92 3.59 36.95
CA CYS A 171 5.52 2.44 37.64
C CYS A 171 7.03 2.32 37.37
N VAL A 172 7.70 1.41 38.08
CA VAL A 172 9.15 1.09 37.94
C VAL A 172 9.52 0.83 36.47
N SER A 173 8.70 0.07 35.74
CA SER A 173 8.95 -0.28 34.34
C SER A 173 8.90 0.95 33.42
N THR A 174 8.02 1.90 33.72
CA THR A 174 7.88 3.17 33.01
C THR A 174 9.08 4.07 33.27
N LEU A 175 9.49 4.21 34.53
CA LEU A 175 10.67 4.97 34.90
C LEU A 175 11.95 4.37 34.28
N ARG A 176 12.11 3.05 34.32
CA ARG A 176 13.24 2.35 33.68
C ARG A 176 13.33 2.64 32.18
N LYS A 177 12.19 2.65 31.47
CA LYS A 177 12.15 3.02 30.04
C LYS A 177 12.57 4.47 29.81
N LEU A 178 12.14 5.40 30.67
CA LEU A 178 12.54 6.81 30.59
C LEU A 178 14.04 6.97 30.83
N VAL A 179 14.59 6.32 31.85
CA VAL A 179 16.02 6.36 32.18
C VAL A 179 16.88 5.81 31.04
N MET A 180 16.49 4.66 30.46
CA MET A 180 17.16 4.11 29.27
C MET A 180 17.07 5.05 28.07
N PHE A 181 15.90 5.66 27.83
CA PHE A 181 15.72 6.61 26.73
C PHE A 181 16.60 7.86 26.89
N SER A 182 16.82 8.30 28.14
CA SER A 182 17.72 9.40 28.49
C SER A 182 19.21 9.02 28.44
N LYS A 183 19.55 7.79 28.04
CA LYS A 183 20.92 7.22 27.93
C LYS A 183 21.71 7.13 29.25
N PHE A 184 21.03 7.05 30.39
CA PHE A 184 21.70 6.81 31.67
C PHE A 184 21.75 5.31 31.99
N GLU A 185 22.83 4.90 32.65
CA GLU A 185 22.97 3.54 33.19
C GLU A 185 22.28 3.45 34.55
N SER A 186 21.38 2.47 34.71
CA SER A 186 20.71 2.21 36.00
C SER A 186 20.92 0.77 36.41
N ARG A 187 21.32 0.55 37.67
CA ARG A 187 21.46 -0.81 38.23
C ARG A 187 20.09 -1.34 38.67
N ALA A 188 19.77 -2.58 38.30
CA ALA A 188 18.62 -3.29 38.85
C ALA A 188 18.94 -3.73 40.29
N VAL A 189 18.07 -3.42 41.25
CA VAL A 189 18.19 -3.93 42.62
C VAL A 189 17.72 -5.39 42.62
N SER A 190 18.60 -6.30 43.03
CA SER A 190 18.23 -7.68 43.32
C SER A 190 17.31 -7.68 44.55
N ARG A 191 16.02 -7.99 44.35
CA ARG A 191 15.06 -8.14 45.45
C ARG A 191 15.39 -9.42 46.21
N LYS A 192 15.95 -9.32 47.43
CA LYS A 192 15.92 -10.44 48.35
C LYS A 192 14.47 -10.61 48.85
N PRO A 193 13.93 -11.84 48.90
CA PRO A 193 12.60 -12.08 49.42
C PRO A 193 12.56 -11.65 50.89
N THR A 194 11.66 -10.73 51.21
CA THR A 194 11.36 -10.34 52.59
C THR A 194 10.48 -11.44 53.14
N GLY A 195 11.05 -12.31 53.98
CA GLY A 195 10.29 -13.29 54.74
C GLY A 195 9.40 -12.57 55.76
N LEU A 196 8.11 -12.87 55.72
CA LEU A 196 7.18 -12.71 56.82
C LEU A 196 6.93 -14.11 57.40
#